data_AF-A0A7C3VV40-F1
#
_entry.id   AF-A0A7C3VV40-F1
#
_cell.length_a   1.000
_cell.length_b   1.000
_cell.length_c   1.000
_cell.angle_alpha   90.00
_cell.angle_beta   90.00
_cell.angle_gamma   90.00
#
_symmetry.space_group_name_H-M   'P 1'
#
loop_
_entity.id
_entity.type
_entity.pdbx_description
1 polymer ?
#
loop_
_entity_poly.entity_id
_entity_poly.type
_entity_poly.pdbx_seq_one_letter_code
_entity_poly.pdbx_strand_id
1 'polypeptide(L)' 'MKTPSPSESAILESVITAGLSEPWNALPPSHRKRWVDHVLEAKQDETRARRTEKLLEALRARD' A
#
# COMPACT_ATOMS: atom_id res chain seq x y z
N MET A 1 5.62 15.93 12.25
CA MET A 1 5.15 15.07 11.15
C MET A 1 6.14 13.93 11.03
N LYS A 2 5.75 12.66 11.20
CA LYS A 2 6.66 11.56 10.87
C LYS A 2 6.74 11.52 9.35
N THR A 3 7.92 11.74 8.80
CA THR A 3 8.18 11.49 7.38
C THR A 3 7.94 10.00 7.12
N PRO A 4 7.18 9.63 6.09
CA PRO A 4 7.04 8.24 5.71
C PRO A 4 8.43 7.66 5.42
N SER A 5 8.66 6.42 5.84
CA SER A 5 9.84 5.66 5.41
C SER A 5 9.86 5.64 3.88
N PRO A 6 11.03 5.71 3.20
CA PRO A 6 11.10 5.69 1.73
C PRO A 6 10.32 4.54 1.09
N SER A 7 10.17 3.41 1.79
CA SER A 7 9.38 2.27 1.33
C SER A 7 7.86 2.45 1.48
N GLU A 8 7.39 3.27 2.44
CA GLU A 8 5.96 3.64 2.56
C GLU A 8 5.56 4.63 1.46
N SER A 9 6.46 5.56 1.09
CA SER A 9 6.26 6.48 -0.03
C SER A 9 6.08 5.75 -1.37
N ALA A 10 6.85 4.70 -1.63
CA ALA A 10 6.73 3.90 -2.85
C ALA A 10 5.38 3.17 -2.97
N ILE A 11 4.82 2.71 -1.83
CA ILE A 11 3.49 2.11 -1.79
C ILE A 11 2.42 3.16 -2.11
N LEU A 12 2.51 4.34 -1.51
CA LEU A 12 1.60 5.45 -1.79
C LEU A 12 1.66 5.89 -3.25
N GLU A 13 2.86 5.98 -3.83
CA GLU A 13 3.04 6.29 -5.26
C GLU A 13 2.36 5.25 -6.16
N SER A 14 2.50 3.95 -5.82
CA SER A 14 1.83 2.87 -6.55
C SER A 14 0.30 2.99 -6.48
N VAL A 15 -0.25 3.33 -5.31
CA VAL A 15 -1.68 3.56 -5.10
C VAL A 15 -2.19 4.76 -5.91
N ILE A 16 -1.45 5.88 -5.88
CA ILE A 16 -1.79 7.11 -6.61
C ILE A 16 -1.75 6.85 -8.11
N THR A 17 -0.69 6.20 -8.60
CA THR A 17 -0.52 5.85 -10.02
C THR A 17 -1.64 4.93 -10.52
N ALA A 18 -2.14 4.03 -9.66
CA ALA A 18 -3.26 3.16 -9.96
C ALA A 18 -4.64 3.84 -9.88
N GLY A 19 -4.72 5.12 -9.48
CA GLY A 19 -5.98 5.84 -9.29
C GLY A 19 -6.77 5.43 -8.04
N LEU A 20 -6.15 4.72 -7.09
CA LEU A 20 -6.82 4.10 -5.95
C LEU A 20 -6.72 4.94 -4.66
N SER A 21 -6.50 6.25 -4.80
CA SER A 21 -6.36 7.18 -3.68
C SER A 21 -7.63 7.25 -2.82
N GLU A 22 -8.81 7.26 -3.43
CA GLU A 22 -10.09 7.24 -2.70
C GLU A 22 -10.30 5.97 -1.86
N PRO A 23 -10.27 4.75 -2.44
CA PRO A 23 -10.45 3.53 -1.65
C PRO A 23 -9.34 3.34 -0.60
N TRP A 24 -8.12 3.86 -0.86
CA TRP A 24 -7.07 3.90 0.14
C TRP A 24 -7.37 4.84 1.30
N ASN A 25 -7.84 6.06 1.03
CA ASN A 25 -8.18 7.03 2.07
C ASN A 25 -9.43 6.64 2.87
N ALA A 26 -10.33 5.85 2.27
CA ALA A 26 -11.48 5.26 2.94
C ALA A 26 -11.08 4.17 3.97
N LEU A 27 -9.86 3.63 3.90
CA LEU A 27 -9.40 2.63 4.87
C LEU A 27 -9.16 3.24 6.26
N PRO A 28 -9.57 2.53 7.33
CA PRO A 28 -9.14 2.85 8.68
C PRO A 28 -7.61 2.96 8.76
N PRO A 29 -7.06 3.89 9.56
CA PRO A 29 -5.61 4.06 9.70
C PRO A 29 -4.88 2.76 10.08
N SER A 30 -5.49 1.92 10.91
CA SER A 30 -4.97 0.59 11.29
C SER A 30 -4.87 -0.37 10.11
N HIS A 31 -5.82 -0.31 9.16
CA HIS A 31 -5.81 -1.14 7.96
C HIS A 31 -4.75 -0.67 6.96
N ARG A 32 -4.58 0.66 6.79
CA ARG A 32 -3.49 1.22 5.99
C ARG A 32 -2.14 0.79 6.54
N LYS A 33 -1.93 0.96 7.85
CA LYS A 33 -0.72 0.52 8.54
C LYS A 33 -0.46 -0.98 8.35
N ARG A 34 -1.48 -1.83 8.51
CA ARG A 34 -1.35 -3.27 8.30
C ARG A 34 -0.91 -3.62 6.88
N TRP A 35 -1.42 -2.93 5.86
CA TRP A 35 -0.98 -3.13 4.48
C TRP A 35 0.46 -2.69 4.26
N VAL A 36 0.83 -1.53 4.79
CA VAL A 36 2.22 -1.05 4.73
C VAL A 36 3.14 -2.04 5.41
N ASP A 37 2.89 -2.40 6.66
CA ASP A 37 3.70 -3.39 7.40
C ASP A 37 3.78 -4.71 6.62
N HIS A 38 2.66 -5.22 6.10
CA HIS A 38 2.66 -6.44 5.29
C HIS A 38 3.58 -6.34 4.06
N VAL A 39 3.58 -5.23 3.33
CA VAL A 39 4.48 -5.05 2.17
C VAL A 39 5.93 -4.91 2.63
N LEU A 40 6.19 -4.13 3.69
CA LEU A 40 7.55 -3.83 4.18
C LEU A 40 8.23 -5.02 4.85
N GLU A 41 7.47 -5.92 5.48
CA GLU A 41 7.99 -7.15 6.08
C GLU A 41 8.57 -8.12 5.03
N ALA A 42 8.22 -7.96 3.75
CA ALA A 42 8.81 -8.78 2.70
C ALA A 42 10.27 -8.39 2.45
N LYS A 43 11.18 -9.35 2.61
CA LYS A 43 12.63 -9.15 2.43
C LYS A 43 13.07 -9.20 0.96
N GLN A 44 12.33 -9.92 0.12
CA GLN A 44 12.62 -10.06 -1.30
C GLN A 44 11.78 -9.08 -2.11
N ASP A 45 12.40 -8.44 -3.09
CA ASP A 45 11.72 -7.46 -3.96
C ASP A 45 10.56 -8.08 -4.75
N GLU A 46 10.69 -9.32 -5.22
CA GLU A 46 9.58 -10.03 -5.87
C GLU A 46 8.38 -10.20 -4.93
N THR A 47 8.64 -10.56 -3.67
CA THR A 47 7.56 -10.70 -2.68
C THR A 47 6.92 -9.36 -2.35
N ARG A 48 7.71 -8.28 -2.30
CA ARG A 48 7.17 -6.92 -2.12
C ARG A 48 6.25 -6.55 -3.28
N ALA A 49 6.70 -6.76 -4.52
CA ALA A 49 5.90 -6.48 -5.72
C ALA A 49 4.57 -7.23 -5.68
N ARG A 50 4.58 -8.55 -5.43
CA ARG A 50 3.35 -9.35 -5.30
C ARG A 50 2.42 -8.86 -4.18
N ARG A 51 2.96 -8.44 -3.04
CA ARG A 51 2.15 -7.89 -1.93
C ARG A 51 1.59 -6.52 -2.26
N THR A 52 2.33 -5.68 -2.98
CA THR A 52 1.83 -4.40 -3.51
C THR A 52 0.71 -4.63 -4.51
N GLU A 53 0.85 -5.56 -5.45
CA GLU A 53 -0.22 -5.93 -6.38
C GLU A 53 -1.48 -6.38 -5.64
N LYS A 54 -1.33 -7.25 -4.63
CA LYS A 54 -2.44 -7.70 -3.78
C LYS A 54 -3.13 -6.56 -3.04
N LEU A 55 -2.37 -5.56 -2.58
CA LEU A 55 -2.94 -4.33 -2.01
C LEU A 55 -3.79 -3.60 -3.06
N LEU A 56 -3.26 -3.40 -4.28
CA LEU A 56 -3.99 -2.70 -5.35
C LEU A 56 -5.26 -3.46 -5.75
N GLU A 57 -5.21 -4.79 -5.86
CA GLU A 57 -6.40 -5.62 -6.09
C GLU A 57 -7.44 -5.48 -4.98
N ALA A 58 -7.02 -5.48 -3.71
CA ALA A 58 -7.93 -5.29 -2.57
C ALA A 58 -8.55 -3.89 -2.52
N LEU A 59 -7.88 -2.88 -3.08
CA LEU A 59 -8.43 -1.54 -3.22
C LEU A 59 -9.39 -1.44 -4.41
N ARG A 60 -9.08 -2.08 -5.56
CA ARG A 60 -9.98 -2.14 -6.73
C ARG A 60 -11.29 -2.85 -6.42
N ALA A 61 -11.26 -3.89 -5.59
CA ALA A 61 -12.47 -4.59 -5.17
C ALA A 61 -13.39 -3.76 -4.23
N ARG A 62 -13.02 -2.52 -3.92
CA ARG A 62 -13.77 -1.57 -3.09
C ARG A 62 -14.23 -0.33 -3.84
N ASP A 63 -13.87 -0.20 -5.11
CA ASP A 63 -14.45 0.77 -6.06
C ASP A 63 -15.89 0.33 -6.41
#